data_AF-A0AAJ2B5S6-F1
#
_entry.id   AF-A0AAJ2B5S6-F1
#
_cell.length_a   1.000
_cell.length_b   1.000
_cell.length_c   1.000
_cell.angle_alpha   90.00
_cell.angle_beta   90.00
_cell.angle_gamma   90.00
#
_symmetry.space_group_name_H-M   'P 1'
#
loop_
_entity.id
_entity.type
_entity.pdbx_description
1 polymer ?
#
loop_
_entity_poly.entity_id
_entity_poly.type
_entity_poly.pdbx_seq_one_letter_code
_entity_poly.pdbx_strand_id
1 'polypeptide(L)'
;MRSRISITWTKRRNRSGGVCEHGPSLAHIHLADTGRLNPGKGSYDYPTFFGHLKAAGYDGLLSSECGIEGDPVASMRDSTACLRRAWTDA
;
A
#
# COMPACT_ATOMS: atom_id res chain seq x y z
N MET A 1 -20.95 -0.95 -16.02
CA MET A 1 -21.25 0.22 -15.17
C MET A 1 -21.01 -0.14 -13.70
N ARG A 2 -19.86 0.24 -13.12
CA ARG A 2 -19.58 0.11 -11.67
C ARG A 2 -18.61 1.20 -11.21
N SER A 3 -19.10 2.44 -11.10
CA SER A 3 -18.39 3.53 -10.42
C SER A 3 -18.88 3.60 -8.98
N ARG A 4 -18.02 3.36 -7.98
CA ARG A 4 -18.34 3.68 -6.58
C ARG A 4 -17.09 3.94 -5.73
N ILE A 5 -16.96 5.17 -5.26
CA ILE A 5 -15.94 5.65 -4.31
C ILE A 5 -16.64 5.83 -2.95
N SER A 6 -16.20 5.12 -1.88
CA SER A 6 -16.85 4.94 -0.54
C SER A 6 -15.91 4.07 0.35
N ILE A 7 -15.76 4.11 1.69
CA ILE A 7 -16.24 4.91 2.86
C ILE A 7 -15.01 5.04 3.82
N THR A 8 -14.49 6.20 4.26
CA THR A 8 -14.86 7.07 5.41
C THR A 8 -14.80 6.49 6.86
N TRP A 9 -14.26 7.29 7.81
CA TRP A 9 -14.27 7.23 9.30
C TRP A 9 -13.46 6.15 10.10
N THR A 10 -12.25 6.56 10.49
CA THR A 10 -11.60 6.48 11.84
C THR A 10 -11.64 5.22 12.72
N LYS A 11 -10.48 4.95 13.33
CA LYS A 11 -10.35 4.89 14.81
C LYS A 11 -9.00 5.46 15.27
N ARG A 12 -8.98 6.63 15.93
CA ARG A 12 -7.75 7.13 16.59
C ARG A 12 -7.38 6.18 17.74
N ARG A 13 -6.18 5.60 17.71
CA ARG A 13 -5.42 5.25 18.92
C ARG A 13 -3.92 5.20 18.61
N ASN A 14 -3.17 6.07 19.28
CA ASN A 14 -1.72 6.12 19.22
C ASN A 14 -1.12 4.86 19.87
N ARG A 15 -0.46 3.99 19.10
CA ARG A 15 0.51 3.00 19.56
C ARG A 15 1.55 2.78 18.48
N SER A 16 2.82 2.76 18.88
CA SER A 16 3.98 2.51 18.02
C SER A 16 4.20 1.00 17.85
N GLY A 17 3.25 0.33 17.21
CA GLY A 17 3.30 -1.10 16.89
C GLY A 17 3.48 -1.35 15.40
N GLY A 18 4.26 -2.37 15.05
CA GLY A 18 4.51 -2.76 13.65
C GLY A 18 3.36 -3.55 13.03
N VAL A 19 3.41 -3.75 11.71
CA VAL A 19 2.44 -4.60 10.96
C VAL A 19 2.24 -5.96 11.65
N CYS A 20 3.34 -6.60 12.06
CA CYS A 20 3.33 -7.92 12.71
C CYS A 20 2.54 -7.97 14.03
N GLU A 21 2.41 -6.84 14.74
CA GLU A 21 1.66 -6.77 16.01
C GLU A 21 0.17 -6.48 15.81
N HIS A 22 -0.22 -6.00 14.63
CA HIS A 22 -1.55 -5.43 14.37
C HIS A 22 -2.28 -6.02 13.17
N GLY A 23 -1.67 -6.93 12.40
CA GLY A 23 -2.22 -7.58 11.20
C GLY A 23 -3.72 -7.88 11.24
N PRO A 24 -4.23 -8.68 12.20
CA PRO A 24 -5.67 -9.00 12.33
C PRO A 24 -6.62 -7.83 12.61
N SER A 25 -6.10 -6.61 12.77
CA SER A 25 -6.86 -5.37 12.97
C SER A 25 -6.63 -4.32 11.87
N LEU A 26 -5.75 -4.59 10.91
CA LEU A 26 -5.56 -3.76 9.73
C LEU A 26 -6.63 -4.15 8.70
N ALA A 27 -7.57 -3.23 8.42
CA ALA A 27 -8.60 -3.44 7.38
C ALA A 27 -8.19 -2.86 6.01
N HIS A 28 -7.31 -1.86 5.99
CA HIS A 28 -6.84 -1.19 4.78
C HIS A 28 -5.47 -0.56 5.00
N ILE A 29 -4.64 -0.51 3.95
CA ILE A 29 -3.31 0.11 3.98
C ILE A 29 -3.17 1.03 2.76
N HIS A 30 -2.70 2.26 3.01
CA HIS A 30 -2.33 3.21 1.97
C HIS A 30 -0.82 3.11 1.68
N LEU A 31 -0.46 3.10 0.41
CA LEU A 31 0.90 2.99 -0.10
C LEU A 31 1.30 4.29 -0.79
N ALA A 32 2.48 4.79 -0.46
CA ALA A 32 3.21 5.79 -1.22
C ALA A 32 4.71 5.45 -1.11
N ASP A 33 5.51 5.91 -2.08
CA ASP A 33 6.95 5.67 -2.08
C ASP A 33 7.69 6.75 -1.24
N THR A 34 9.02 6.64 -1.15
CA THR A 34 9.89 7.70 -0.61
C THR A 34 9.52 9.06 -1.24
N GLY A 35 9.34 10.09 -0.40
CA GLY A 35 8.90 11.42 -0.84
C GLY A 35 7.40 11.55 -1.18
N ARG A 36 6.58 10.55 -0.86
CA ARG A 36 5.16 10.40 -1.29
C ARG A 36 4.98 10.24 -2.81
N LEU A 37 6.02 9.85 -3.54
CA LEU A 37 5.92 9.55 -4.98
C LEU A 37 5.07 8.29 -5.24
N ASN A 38 4.70 8.05 -6.49
CA ASN A 38 4.00 6.83 -6.86
C ASN A 38 4.93 5.60 -6.77
N PRO A 39 4.46 4.44 -6.27
CA PRO A 39 5.30 3.25 -6.03
C PRO A 39 6.17 2.85 -7.21
N GLY A 40 7.47 2.62 -6.97
CA GLY A 40 8.47 2.34 -8.00
C GLY A 40 9.17 3.58 -8.57
N LYS A 41 9.04 4.74 -7.90
CA LYS A 41 9.77 5.99 -8.23
C LYS A 41 10.73 6.45 -7.12
N GLY A 42 10.55 5.95 -5.90
CA GLY A 42 11.40 6.26 -4.76
C GLY A 42 12.37 5.12 -4.45
N SER A 43 12.42 4.74 -3.18
CA SER A 43 13.38 3.77 -2.63
C SER A 43 12.78 2.92 -1.52
N TYR A 44 11.45 2.82 -1.44
CA TYR A 44 10.78 2.08 -0.37
C TYR A 44 10.90 0.57 -0.58
N ASP A 45 11.30 -0.16 0.46
CA ASP A 45 11.44 -1.62 0.45
C ASP A 45 10.08 -2.31 0.56
N TYR A 46 9.36 -2.32 -0.57
CA TYR A 46 8.09 -3.03 -0.71
C TYR A 46 8.21 -4.55 -0.45
N PRO A 47 9.25 -5.28 -0.93
CA PRO A 47 9.40 -6.70 -0.63
C PRO A 47 9.45 -7.00 0.87
N THR A 48 10.32 -6.34 1.64
CA THR A 48 10.39 -6.57 3.10
C THR A 48 9.09 -6.15 3.81
N PHE A 49 8.44 -5.06 3.38
CA PHE A 49 7.14 -4.66 3.91
C PHE A 49 6.03 -5.70 3.63
N PHE A 50 6.03 -6.29 2.44
CA PHE A 50 5.07 -7.32 2.05
C PHE A 50 5.34 -8.68 2.71
N GLY A 51 6.60 -9.05 2.94
CA GLY A 51 6.97 -10.21 3.76
C GLY A 51 6.39 -10.10 5.17
N HIS A 52 6.46 -8.91 5.79
CA HIS A 52 5.82 -8.65 7.08
C HIS A 52 4.28 -8.75 7.01
N LEU A 53 3.62 -8.28 5.95
CA LEU A 53 2.16 -8.44 5.79
C LEU A 53 1.76 -9.91 5.64
N LYS A 54 2.49 -10.70 4.86
CA LYS A 54 2.27 -12.14 4.70
C LYS A 54 2.47 -12.89 6.03
N ALA A 55 3.55 -12.60 6.75
CA ALA A 55 3.82 -13.17 8.07
C ALA A 55 2.76 -12.77 9.12
N ALA A 56 2.18 -11.58 9.00
CA ALA A 56 1.08 -11.10 9.85
C ALA A 56 -0.31 -11.64 9.45
N GLY A 57 -0.42 -12.44 8.39
CA GLY A 57 -1.68 -13.02 7.90
C GLY A 57 -2.63 -11.99 7.27
N TYR A 58 -2.12 -10.88 6.73
CA TYR A 58 -2.94 -9.80 6.18
C TYR A 58 -3.57 -10.16 4.82
N ASP A 59 -4.90 -10.14 4.75
CA ASP A 59 -5.72 -10.38 3.54
C ASP A 59 -6.47 -9.14 3.03
N GLY A 60 -6.29 -7.99 3.70
CA GLY A 60 -6.98 -6.74 3.41
C GLY A 60 -6.52 -6.03 2.12
N LEU A 61 -7.22 -4.95 1.77
CA LEU A 61 -6.94 -4.19 0.56
C LEU A 61 -5.74 -3.24 0.71
N LEU A 62 -4.94 -3.15 -0.35
CA LEU A 62 -3.90 -2.12 -0.53
C LEU A 62 -4.39 -1.05 -1.51
N SER A 63 -4.14 0.23 -1.24
CA SER A 63 -4.45 1.36 -2.13
C SER A 63 -3.24 2.28 -2.26
N SER A 64 -3.03 2.91 -3.42
CA SER A 64 -2.00 3.94 -3.59
C SER A 64 -2.57 5.32 -3.24
N GLU A 65 -2.04 5.96 -2.19
CA GLU A 65 -2.37 7.35 -1.83
C GLU A 65 -1.10 8.20 -1.89
N CYS A 66 -0.71 8.56 -3.11
CA CYS A 66 0.57 9.20 -3.43
C CYS A 66 0.38 10.42 -4.34
N GLY A 67 1.42 11.24 -4.45
CA GLY A 67 1.58 12.12 -5.61
C GLY A 67 1.72 11.29 -6.89
N ILE A 68 1.33 11.86 -8.03
CA ILE A 68 1.41 11.22 -9.33
C ILE A 68 2.24 12.11 -10.24
N GLU A 69 3.37 11.60 -10.72
CA GLU A 69 4.21 12.28 -11.71
C GLU A 69 3.94 11.72 -13.11
N GLY A 70 4.02 12.57 -14.14
CA GLY A 70 3.79 12.17 -15.53
C GLY A 70 2.31 11.92 -15.88
N ASP A 71 2.05 11.06 -16.86
CA ASP A 71 0.68 10.67 -17.22
C ASP A 71 0.04 9.80 -16.12
N PRO A 72 -1.14 10.16 -15.59
CA PRO A 72 -1.74 9.42 -14.49
C PRO A 72 -2.11 7.97 -14.81
N VAL A 73 -2.43 7.64 -16.06
CA VAL A 73 -2.84 6.28 -16.44
C VAL A 73 -1.62 5.38 -16.61
N ALA A 74 -0.55 5.88 -17.20
CA ALA A 74 0.74 5.20 -17.29
C ALA A 74 1.36 5.00 -15.91
N SER A 75 1.53 6.06 -15.11
CA SER A 75 2.17 5.98 -13.80
C SER A 75 1.43 5.07 -12.81
N MET A 76 0.09 5.00 -12.87
CA MET A 76 -0.67 4.02 -12.07
C MET A 76 -0.54 2.58 -12.58
N ARG A 77 -0.36 2.34 -13.89
CA ARG A 77 -0.03 1.00 -14.43
C ARG A 77 1.36 0.57 -13.99
N ASP A 78 2.35 1.45 -14.09
CA ASP A 78 3.74 1.19 -13.70
C ASP A 78 3.85 0.87 -12.21
N SER A 79 3.20 1.69 -11.36
CA SER A 79 3.13 1.41 -9.92
C SER A 79 2.38 0.11 -9.60
N THR A 80 1.29 -0.20 -10.31
CA THR A 80 0.60 -1.49 -10.16
C THR A 80 1.51 -2.67 -10.54
N ALA A 81 2.34 -2.52 -11.58
CA ALA A 81 3.30 -3.54 -11.99
C ALA A 81 4.46 -3.69 -10.99
N CYS A 82 4.98 -2.58 -10.46
CA CYS A 82 6.00 -2.57 -9.41
C CYS A 82 5.50 -3.30 -8.15
N LEU A 83 4.35 -2.91 -7.61
CA LEU A 83 3.77 -3.52 -6.41
C LEU A 83 3.48 -5.02 -6.59
N ARG A 84 3.04 -5.45 -7.79
CA ARG A 84 2.82 -6.88 -8.09
C ARG A 84 4.11 -7.69 -8.14
N ARG A 85 5.21 -7.11 -8.64
CA ARG A 85 6.54 -7.75 -8.60
C ARG A 85 7.01 -7.88 -7.16
N ALA A 86 7.06 -6.78 -6.41
CA ALA A 86 7.44 -6.79 -5.00
C ALA A 86 6.58 -7.74 -4.14
N TRP A 87 5.28 -7.92 -4.45
CA TRP A 87 4.43 -8.90 -3.76
C TRP A 87 4.73 -10.37 -4.16
N THR A 88 5.28 -10.60 -5.35
CA THR A 88 5.74 -11.91 -5.82
C THR A 88 7.13 -12.26 -5.26
N ASP A 89 7.97 -11.24 -5.08
CA ASP A 89 9.36 -11.35 -4.62
C ASP A 89 9.51 -11.43 -3.08
N ALA A 90 8.38 -11.43 -2.35
CA ALA A 90 8.25 -11.39 -0.88
C ALA A 90 7.62 -12.65 -0.27
#